data_AF-A0A6P8HTX2-F1
#
_entry.id   AF-A0A6P8HTX2-F1
#
_cell.length_a   1.000
_cell.length_b   1.000
_cell.length_c   1.000
_cell.angle_alpha   90.00
_cell.angle_beta   90.00
_cell.angle_gamma   90.00
#
_symmetry.space_group_name_H-M   'P 1'
#
loop_
_entity.id
_entity.type
_entity.pdbx_description
1 polymer ?
#
loop_
_entity_poly.entity_id
_entity_poly.type
_entity_poly.pdbx_seq_one_letter_code
_entity_poly.pdbx_strand_id
1 'polypeptide(L)'
;MQKVFLISCLNFLLLGIQSTQTAKIVGYPMFGGSQYIGMKRIAEELVSRGHEVTILVSQVQKIKPAKGITHVVYQVPYPQGFLENLMVARLIKEGPVKEMFSGSNTSMPMVQRIFCEALLNDTKLLEPLKNFDVIITDTSMFCGPLVAEYLGLKRIEYCPMSPRILSVFTPYESIFTLSYIPLHMSHNPGKMNFLQRIKNTIMYIAGRLLFDAFLTRHFDHLKQKYNIRPERSFRDSLMDTELTLFLADFAVEYSYPILPGFKLIGPLNIQPVKPLPPDLQQLIDSSGDDGFIIVSFGSNVASVLDKDKVDIMAEAFGRLKQKVVWRLQGRNVLTRVHCGCARYYPGYTAILPVITKVHCDSTSYYPGYNAIVPVITQGALQLKTSALAITWYKSYWIVLRSLKSSNIVLGFRYECTYF
;
A
#
# COMPACT_ATOMS: atom_id res chain seq x y z
N MET A 1 6.90 -53.86 -32.74
CA MET A 1 6.20 -52.57 -32.97
C MET A 1 5.34 -52.12 -31.79
N GLN A 2 4.46 -52.96 -31.21
CA GLN A 2 3.60 -52.56 -30.07
C GLN A 2 4.33 -51.99 -28.84
N LYS A 3 5.48 -52.56 -28.44
CA LYS A 3 6.26 -52.05 -27.29
C LYS A 3 6.82 -50.64 -27.52
N VAL A 4 7.25 -50.34 -28.74
CA VAL A 4 7.78 -49.01 -29.11
C VAL A 4 6.66 -47.97 -29.12
N PHE A 5 5.47 -48.36 -29.58
CA PHE A 5 4.28 -47.51 -29.57
C PHE A 5 3.82 -47.19 -28.15
N LEU A 6 3.80 -48.18 -27.24
CA LEU A 6 3.45 -47.95 -25.83
C LEU A 6 4.43 -47.01 -25.12
N ILE A 7 5.74 -47.16 -25.37
CA ILE A 7 6.77 -46.28 -24.79
C ILE A 7 6.64 -44.86 -25.35
N SER A 8 6.32 -44.72 -26.64
CA SER A 8 6.08 -43.41 -27.27
C SER A 8 4.83 -42.73 -26.71
N CYS A 9 3.73 -43.46 -26.49
CA CYS A 9 2.52 -42.95 -25.84
C CYS A 9 2.76 -42.57 -24.38
N LEU A 10 3.54 -43.36 -23.62
CA LEU A 10 3.87 -43.07 -22.22
C LEU A 10 4.73 -41.80 -22.11
N ASN A 11 5.70 -41.61 -23.02
CA ASN A 11 6.49 -40.38 -23.10
C ASN A 11 5.63 -39.17 -23.50
N PHE A 12 4.67 -39.33 -24.42
CA PHE A 12 3.72 -38.25 -24.76
C PHE A 12 2.77 -37.90 -23.59
N LEU A 13 2.34 -38.88 -22.81
CA LEU A 13 1.56 -38.69 -21.59
C LEU A 13 2.38 -37.97 -20.50
N LEU A 14 3.66 -38.34 -20.33
CA LEU A 14 4.57 -37.68 -19.39
C LEU A 14 4.94 -36.25 -19.83
N LEU A 15 5.03 -35.99 -21.13
CA LEU A 15 5.23 -34.64 -21.68
C LEU A 15 3.97 -33.75 -21.57
N GLY A 16 2.78 -34.36 -21.44
CA GLY A 16 1.51 -33.66 -21.23
C GLY A 16 1.21 -33.33 -19.77
N ILE A 17 1.91 -33.96 -18.81
CA ILE A 17 1.84 -33.59 -17.40
C ILE A 17 2.82 -32.44 -17.19
N GLN A 18 2.37 -31.20 -17.43
CA GLN A 18 2.99 -30.08 -16.75
C GLN A 18 2.82 -30.36 -15.25
N SER A 19 3.89 -30.77 -14.57
CA SER A 19 3.91 -30.78 -13.12
C SER A 19 3.70 -29.34 -12.67
N THR A 20 2.46 -28.94 -12.39
CA THR A 20 2.20 -27.68 -11.71
C THR A 20 2.79 -27.85 -10.33
N GLN A 21 3.99 -27.33 -10.11
CA GLN A 21 4.59 -27.29 -8.79
C GLN A 21 3.72 -26.38 -7.91
N THR A 22 2.78 -26.98 -7.18
CA THR A 22 1.95 -26.28 -6.22
C THR A 22 2.79 -25.99 -4.98
N ALA A 23 3.37 -24.79 -4.93
CA ALA A 23 3.95 -24.26 -3.71
C ALA A 23 2.86 -23.88 -2.68
N LYS A 24 3.16 -24.10 -1.40
CA LYS A 24 2.44 -23.59 -0.24
C LYS A 24 3.07 -22.29 0.23
N ILE A 25 2.30 -21.21 0.16
CA ILE A 25 2.78 -19.85 0.38
C ILE A 25 2.03 -19.23 1.54
N VAL A 26 2.76 -18.68 2.50
CA VAL A 26 2.15 -17.92 3.60
C VAL A 26 2.34 -16.42 3.37
N GLY A 27 1.24 -15.66 3.39
CA GLY A 27 1.25 -14.20 3.34
C GLY A 27 1.11 -13.61 4.73
N TYR A 28 1.97 -12.65 5.08
CA TYR A 28 1.89 -11.91 6.34
C TYR A 28 1.83 -10.39 6.09
N PRO A 29 0.63 -9.84 5.86
CA PRO A 29 0.42 -8.41 5.65
C PRO A 29 0.53 -7.64 6.96
N MET A 30 0.74 -6.32 6.86
CA MET A 30 0.52 -5.44 8.00
C MET A 30 -0.96 -5.43 8.39
N PHE A 31 -1.25 -5.19 9.67
CA PHE A 31 -2.58 -5.25 10.27
C PHE A 31 -3.58 -4.18 9.78
N GLY A 32 -3.24 -3.36 8.77
CA GLY A 32 -4.15 -2.39 8.15
C GLY A 32 -4.93 -2.96 6.96
N GLY A 33 -6.09 -2.36 6.66
CA GLY A 33 -6.98 -2.84 5.59
C GLY A 33 -6.37 -2.71 4.19
N SER A 34 -5.67 -1.62 3.90
CA SER A 34 -5.04 -1.39 2.59
C SER A 34 -3.87 -2.35 2.33
N GLN A 35 -3.09 -2.65 3.36
CA GLN A 35 -1.98 -3.62 3.28
C GLN A 35 -2.49 -5.04 3.03
N TYR A 36 -3.58 -5.43 3.70
CA TYR A 36 -4.25 -6.70 3.39
C TYR A 36 -4.72 -6.75 1.93
N ILE A 37 -5.34 -5.68 1.40
CA ILE A 37 -5.83 -5.66 0.02
C ILE A 37 -4.69 -5.96 -0.97
N GLY A 38 -3.52 -5.32 -0.78
CA GLY A 38 -2.35 -5.58 -1.62
C GLY A 38 -1.88 -7.03 -1.56
N MET A 39 -1.69 -7.56 -0.34
CA MET A 39 -1.30 -8.97 -0.15
C MET A 39 -2.34 -9.95 -0.73
N LYS A 40 -3.63 -9.64 -0.57
CA LYS A 40 -4.72 -10.42 -1.15
C LYS A 40 -4.63 -10.48 -2.67
N ARG A 41 -4.28 -9.39 -3.36
CA ARG A 41 -4.13 -9.40 -4.83
C ARG A 41 -3.00 -10.30 -5.28
N ILE A 42 -1.87 -10.26 -4.57
CA ILE A 42 -0.76 -11.18 -4.81
C ILE A 42 -1.22 -12.63 -4.61
N ALA A 43 -1.93 -12.90 -3.51
CA ALA A 43 -2.45 -14.22 -3.21
C ALA A 43 -3.49 -14.73 -4.23
N GLU A 44 -4.42 -13.90 -4.71
CA GLU A 44 -5.38 -14.25 -5.76
C GLU A 44 -4.66 -14.69 -7.05
N GLU A 45 -3.59 -13.99 -7.40
CA GLU A 45 -2.78 -14.26 -8.59
C GLU A 45 -1.91 -15.52 -8.45
N LEU A 46 -1.48 -15.85 -7.23
CA LEU A 46 -0.78 -17.10 -6.93
C LEU A 46 -1.75 -18.30 -6.93
N VAL A 47 -2.93 -18.14 -6.34
CA VAL A 47 -3.98 -19.17 -6.36
C VAL A 47 -4.43 -19.47 -7.78
N SER A 48 -4.55 -18.45 -8.65
CA SER A 48 -4.92 -18.66 -10.06
C SER A 48 -3.89 -19.49 -10.84
N ARG A 49 -2.64 -19.55 -10.38
CA ARG A 49 -1.56 -20.40 -10.91
C ARG A 49 -1.47 -21.78 -10.25
N GLY A 50 -2.38 -22.11 -9.33
CA GLY A 50 -2.42 -23.41 -8.67
C GLY A 50 -1.56 -23.52 -7.41
N HIS A 51 -1.13 -22.40 -6.82
CA HIS A 51 -0.47 -22.39 -5.51
C HIS A 51 -1.50 -22.42 -4.36
N GLU A 52 -1.13 -23.02 -3.23
CA GLU A 52 -1.92 -22.96 -2.00
C GLU A 52 -1.47 -21.74 -1.20
N VAL A 53 -2.37 -20.79 -0.93
CA VAL A 53 -2.01 -19.56 -0.21
C VAL A 53 -2.79 -19.45 1.10
N THR A 54 -2.04 -19.27 2.18
CA THR A 54 -2.57 -18.98 3.52
C THR A 54 -2.16 -17.57 3.94
N ILE A 55 -3.10 -16.75 4.41
CA ILE A 55 -2.79 -15.40 4.92
C ILE A 55 -2.97 -15.38 6.44
N LEU A 56 -1.94 -14.90 7.15
CA LEU A 56 -1.98 -14.57 8.56
C LEU A 56 -2.74 -13.25 8.75
N VAL A 57 -3.80 -13.28 9.54
CA VAL A 57 -4.68 -12.12 9.79
C VAL A 57 -4.90 -11.96 11.29
N SER A 58 -4.87 -10.74 11.80
CA SER A 58 -5.20 -10.50 13.21
C SER A 58 -6.71 -10.40 13.41
N GLN A 59 -7.24 -10.83 14.55
CA GLN A 59 -8.68 -10.75 14.84
C GLN A 59 -9.23 -9.31 14.85
N VAL A 60 -8.36 -8.30 14.99
CA VAL A 60 -8.77 -6.89 14.98
C VAL A 60 -9.21 -6.40 13.61
N GLN A 61 -8.82 -7.10 12.54
CA GLN A 61 -9.12 -6.70 11.16
C GLN A 61 -10.51 -7.19 10.73
N LYS A 62 -11.31 -6.28 10.15
CA LYS A 62 -12.64 -6.60 9.60
C LYS A 62 -12.53 -7.14 8.16
N ILE A 63 -12.03 -8.35 8.00
CA ILE A 63 -11.72 -8.92 6.68
C ILE A 63 -12.48 -10.24 6.47
N LYS A 64 -13.08 -10.37 5.27
CA LYS A 64 -13.66 -11.64 4.81
C LYS A 64 -12.65 -12.39 3.92
N PRO A 65 -12.43 -13.70 4.12
CA PRO A 65 -11.58 -14.49 3.24
C PRO A 65 -12.02 -14.41 1.78
N ALA A 66 -11.05 -14.34 0.87
CA ALA A 66 -11.33 -14.47 -0.56
C ALA A 66 -11.46 -15.96 -0.94
N LYS A 67 -12.15 -16.26 -2.04
CA LYS A 67 -12.29 -17.64 -2.52
C LYS A 67 -10.91 -18.22 -2.85
N GLY A 68 -10.63 -19.42 -2.32
CA GLY A 68 -9.36 -20.13 -2.57
C GLY A 68 -8.18 -19.64 -1.72
N ILE A 69 -8.36 -18.65 -0.85
CA ILE A 69 -7.34 -18.18 0.09
C ILE A 69 -7.72 -18.61 1.51
N THR A 70 -6.86 -19.38 2.16
CA THR A 70 -7.04 -19.76 3.55
C THR A 70 -6.64 -18.61 4.45
N HIS A 71 -7.44 -18.30 5.47
CA HIS A 71 -7.09 -17.31 6.49
C HIS A 71 -6.79 -18.03 7.80
N VAL A 72 -5.65 -17.69 8.39
CA VAL A 72 -5.26 -18.14 9.72
C VAL A 72 -5.30 -16.92 10.64
N VAL A 73 -6.18 -16.96 11.64
CA VAL A 73 -6.48 -15.81 12.49
C VAL A 73 -5.78 -15.95 13.84
N TYR A 74 -4.86 -15.04 14.14
CA TYR A 74 -4.19 -14.99 15.45
C TYR A 74 -4.79 -13.91 16.35
N GLN A 75 -4.69 -14.10 17.65
CA GLN A 75 -5.30 -13.24 18.67
C GLN A 75 -4.27 -12.24 19.21
N VAL A 76 -4.63 -10.95 19.25
CA VAL A 76 -3.83 -9.88 19.86
C VAL A 76 -4.60 -9.22 21.02
N PRO A 77 -3.94 -8.54 21.99
CA PRO A 77 -4.62 -7.93 23.14
C PRO A 77 -5.30 -6.59 22.80
N TYR A 78 -6.01 -6.52 21.67
CA TYR A 78 -6.71 -5.33 21.21
C TYR A 78 -8.11 -5.67 20.68
N PRO A 79 -9.10 -4.78 20.87
CA PRO A 79 -10.42 -4.96 20.32
C PRO A 79 -10.44 -4.67 18.81
N GLN A 80 -11.46 -5.18 18.14
CA GLN A 80 -11.73 -4.83 16.75
C GLN A 80 -11.95 -3.31 16.59
N GLY A 81 -11.36 -2.71 15.55
CA GLY A 81 -11.43 -1.26 15.33
C GLY A 81 -10.41 -0.42 16.12
N PHE A 82 -9.50 -1.07 16.87
CA PHE A 82 -8.41 -0.40 17.58
C PHE A 82 -7.54 0.49 16.65
N LEU A 83 -7.28 0.00 15.44
CA LEU A 83 -6.43 0.68 14.46
C LEU A 83 -7.02 2.03 14.03
N GLU A 84 -8.28 2.04 13.61
CA GLU A 84 -8.96 3.21 13.09
C GLU A 84 -9.25 4.23 14.19
N ASN A 85 -9.62 3.75 15.39
CA ASN A 85 -10.09 4.61 16.47
C ASN A 85 -8.97 5.24 17.30
N LEU A 86 -7.84 4.55 17.48
CA LEU A 86 -6.81 5.00 18.42
C LEU A 86 -5.51 5.39 17.72
N MET A 87 -5.00 4.55 16.82
CA MET A 87 -3.73 4.84 16.13
C MET A 87 -3.88 5.99 15.15
N VAL A 88 -4.86 5.93 14.25
CA VAL A 88 -5.07 6.97 13.25
C VAL A 88 -5.43 8.31 13.90
N ALA A 89 -6.32 8.29 14.89
CA ALA A 89 -6.71 9.49 15.63
C ALA A 89 -5.52 10.16 16.33
N ARG A 90 -4.65 9.38 16.98
CA ARG A 90 -3.42 9.89 17.60
C ARG A 90 -2.42 10.40 16.57
N LEU A 91 -2.17 9.65 15.50
CA LEU A 91 -1.26 10.08 14.44
C LEU A 91 -1.66 11.43 13.85
N ILE A 92 -2.97 11.66 13.67
CA ILE A 92 -3.48 12.94 13.17
C ILE A 92 -3.35 14.05 14.23
N LYS A 93 -3.66 13.75 15.50
CA LYS A 93 -3.68 14.74 16.59
C LYS A 93 -2.28 15.14 17.08
N GLU A 94 -1.41 14.16 17.27
CA GLU A 94 -0.10 14.33 17.90
C GLU A 94 1.03 14.44 16.89
N GLY A 95 0.82 13.96 15.66
CA GLY A 95 1.84 13.87 14.62
C GLY A 95 2.70 12.60 14.74
N PRO A 96 3.27 12.12 13.62
CA PRO A 96 3.98 10.85 13.50
C PRO A 96 5.28 10.83 14.30
N VAL A 97 5.98 11.95 14.42
CA VAL A 97 7.21 12.05 15.21
C VAL A 97 6.89 11.84 16.69
N LYS A 98 5.92 12.58 17.24
CA LYS A 98 5.54 12.48 18.65
C LYS A 98 4.94 11.11 18.97
N GLU A 99 4.14 10.57 18.06
CA GLU A 99 3.53 9.24 18.19
C GLU A 99 4.60 8.13 18.25
N MET A 100 5.56 8.16 17.32
CA MET A 100 6.66 7.20 17.24
C MET A 100 7.55 7.21 18.50
N PHE A 101 7.73 8.38 19.13
CA PHE A 101 8.54 8.52 20.35
C PHE A 101 7.73 8.54 21.65
N SER A 102 6.42 8.29 21.61
CA SER A 102 5.57 8.37 22.81
C SER A 102 5.84 7.27 23.84
N GLY A 103 6.48 6.16 23.44
CA GLY A 103 6.73 5.00 24.30
C GLY A 103 5.46 4.30 24.82
N SER A 104 4.27 4.74 24.39
CA SER A 104 3.01 4.20 24.84
C SER A 104 2.76 2.80 24.26
N ASN A 105 2.00 1.95 24.97
CA ASN A 105 1.53 0.65 24.45
C ASN A 105 0.60 0.78 23.22
N THR A 106 0.28 2.01 22.83
CA THR A 106 -0.53 2.36 21.66
C THR A 106 0.32 2.94 20.53
N SER A 107 1.62 3.14 20.76
CA SER A 107 2.55 3.61 19.73
C SER A 107 2.82 2.54 18.68
N MET A 108 3.02 2.94 17.43
CA MET A 108 3.30 2.04 16.31
C MET A 108 4.42 1.02 16.60
N PRO A 109 5.59 1.40 17.16
CA PRO A 109 6.63 0.43 17.51
C PRO A 109 6.19 -0.61 18.55
N MET A 110 5.49 -0.17 19.61
CA MET A 110 5.03 -1.07 20.67
C MET A 110 3.93 -2.00 20.19
N VAL A 111 2.99 -1.50 19.39
CA VAL A 111 1.93 -2.33 18.81
C VAL A 111 2.49 -3.37 17.85
N GLN A 112 3.44 -3.01 17.00
CA GLN A 112 4.16 -3.96 16.15
C GLN A 112 4.84 -5.07 16.97
N ARG A 113 5.52 -4.71 18.07
CA ARG A 113 6.11 -5.66 19.00
C ARG A 113 5.04 -6.57 19.62
N ILE A 114 3.95 -6.01 20.14
CA ILE A 114 2.86 -6.75 20.82
C ILE A 114 2.17 -7.73 19.85
N PHE A 115 1.89 -7.30 18.61
CA PHE A 115 1.35 -8.17 17.58
C PHE A 115 2.31 -9.32 17.26
N CYS A 116 3.61 -9.02 17.17
CA CYS A 116 4.63 -10.03 16.92
C CYS A 116 4.71 -11.06 18.05
N GLU A 117 4.77 -10.58 19.29
CA GLU A 117 4.84 -11.41 20.49
C GLU A 117 3.60 -12.30 20.63
N ALA A 118 2.41 -11.77 20.33
CA ALA A 118 1.17 -12.53 20.33
C ALA A 118 1.15 -13.64 19.28
N LEU A 119 1.64 -13.38 18.06
CA LEU A 119 1.76 -14.40 17.02
C LEU A 119 2.80 -15.47 17.37
N LEU A 120 3.98 -15.07 17.87
CA LEU A 120 5.05 -16.00 18.27
C LEU A 120 4.66 -16.89 19.46
N ASN A 121 3.76 -16.43 20.33
CA ASN A 121 3.19 -17.24 21.41
C ASN A 121 2.21 -18.32 20.91
N ASP A 122 1.61 -18.14 19.73
CA ASP A 122 0.64 -19.09 19.17
C ASP A 122 1.34 -20.20 18.38
N THR A 123 2.07 -21.05 19.09
CA THR A 123 2.83 -22.15 18.47
C THR A 123 1.92 -23.14 17.74
N LYS A 124 0.70 -23.38 18.25
CA LYS A 124 -0.28 -24.25 17.58
C LYS A 124 -0.64 -23.74 16.18
N LEU A 125 -0.67 -22.43 16.00
CA LEU A 125 -0.93 -21.76 14.74
C LEU A 125 0.31 -21.75 13.82
N LEU A 126 1.50 -21.49 14.38
CA LEU A 126 2.73 -21.37 13.58
C LEU A 126 3.36 -22.71 13.17
N GLU A 127 3.30 -23.75 14.02
CA GLU A 127 3.95 -25.04 13.73
C GLU A 127 3.51 -25.68 12.40
N PRO A 128 2.21 -25.72 12.03
CA PRO A 128 1.78 -26.25 10.73
C PRO A 128 2.37 -25.49 9.54
N LEU A 129 2.70 -24.20 9.72
CA LEU A 129 3.22 -23.33 8.66
C LEU A 129 4.70 -23.62 8.35
N LYS A 130 5.42 -24.40 9.17
CA LYS A 130 6.79 -24.85 8.85
C LYS A 130 6.86 -25.76 7.63
N ASN A 131 5.74 -26.38 7.25
CA ASN A 131 5.63 -27.22 6.06
C ASN A 131 5.34 -26.43 4.77
N PHE A 132 5.43 -25.11 4.81
CA PHE A 132 5.26 -24.24 3.65
C PHE A 132 6.60 -24.06 2.93
N ASP A 133 6.56 -23.54 1.70
CA ASP A 133 7.77 -23.38 0.88
C ASP A 133 8.39 -21.98 1.02
N VAL A 134 7.54 -20.95 1.16
CA VAL A 134 7.96 -19.55 1.18
C VAL A 134 6.96 -18.67 1.93
N ILE A 135 7.47 -17.59 2.54
CA ILE A 135 6.66 -16.55 3.18
C ILE A 135 6.80 -15.22 2.43
N ILE A 136 5.67 -14.54 2.20
CA ILE A 136 5.61 -13.18 1.67
C ILE A 136 5.24 -12.23 2.81
N THR A 137 6.15 -11.36 3.21
CA THR A 137 5.96 -10.43 4.35
C THR A 137 5.82 -8.99 3.88
N ASP A 138 4.90 -8.23 4.45
CA ASP A 138 4.83 -6.79 4.21
C ASP A 138 6.03 -6.08 4.87
N THR A 139 6.74 -5.23 4.14
CA THR A 139 7.89 -4.44 4.64
C THR A 139 7.55 -3.52 5.82
N SER A 140 6.28 -3.17 5.97
CA SER A 140 5.78 -2.37 7.10
C SER A 140 5.38 -3.22 8.31
N MET A 141 5.39 -4.55 8.19
CA MET A 141 5.24 -5.50 9.29
C MET A 141 6.62 -5.99 9.73
N PHE A 142 7.21 -5.32 10.72
CA PHE A 142 8.58 -5.59 11.18
C PHE A 142 8.75 -6.97 11.84
N CYS A 143 7.66 -7.64 12.21
CA CYS A 143 7.71 -9.02 12.68
C CYS A 143 7.99 -10.04 11.55
N GLY A 144 7.82 -9.65 10.28
CA GLY A 144 7.96 -10.54 9.13
C GLY A 144 9.25 -11.38 9.12
N PRO A 145 10.45 -10.76 9.25
CA PRO A 145 11.71 -11.50 9.31
C PRO A 145 11.77 -12.53 10.45
N LEU A 146 11.25 -12.21 11.64
CA LEU A 146 11.26 -13.13 12.79
C LEU A 146 10.37 -14.34 12.52
N VAL A 147 9.19 -14.13 11.94
CA VAL A 147 8.28 -15.23 11.57
C VAL A 147 8.92 -16.10 10.50
N ALA A 148 9.56 -15.51 9.49
CA ALA A 148 10.26 -16.28 8.47
C ALA A 148 11.38 -17.14 9.05
N GLU A 149 12.21 -16.58 9.94
CA GLU A 149 13.29 -17.33 10.61
C GLU A 149 12.77 -18.40 11.56
N TYR A 150 11.70 -18.12 12.31
CA TYR A 150 11.03 -19.10 13.19
C TYR A 150 10.49 -20.29 12.39
N LEU A 151 9.90 -20.02 11.22
CA LEU A 151 9.37 -21.06 10.34
C LEU A 151 10.44 -21.77 9.51
N GLY A 152 11.67 -21.21 9.44
CA GLY A 152 12.74 -21.72 8.60
C GLY A 152 12.52 -21.48 7.09
N LEU A 153 11.67 -20.51 6.72
CA LEU A 153 11.25 -20.27 5.34
C LEU A 153 12.08 -19.19 4.65
N LYS A 154 12.24 -19.32 3.33
CA LYS A 154 12.73 -18.21 2.49
C LYS A 154 11.69 -17.09 2.47
N ARG A 155 12.18 -15.85 2.48
CA ARG A 155 11.34 -14.65 2.62
C ARG A 155 11.35 -13.80 1.37
N ILE A 156 10.16 -13.58 0.83
CA ILE A 156 9.87 -12.55 -0.18
C ILE A 156 9.25 -11.36 0.55
N GLU A 157 9.67 -10.15 0.20
CA GLU A 157 9.06 -8.93 0.73
C GLU A 157 8.02 -8.36 -0.22
N TYR A 158 6.93 -7.85 0.34
CA TYR A 158 5.98 -6.99 -0.33
C TYR A 158 6.07 -5.58 0.26
N CYS A 159 6.45 -4.61 -0.57
CA CYS A 159 6.44 -3.21 -0.23
C CYS A 159 5.27 -2.51 -0.92
N PRO A 160 4.23 -2.05 -0.17
CA PRO A 160 3.12 -1.31 -0.73
C PRO A 160 3.49 0.15 -1.09
N MET A 161 4.76 0.42 -1.40
CA MET A 161 5.34 1.75 -1.56
C MET A 161 6.47 1.74 -2.61
N SER A 162 6.88 2.94 -3.02
CA SER A 162 8.07 3.18 -3.83
C SER A 162 9.34 2.69 -3.13
N PRO A 163 10.30 2.06 -3.84
CA PRO A 163 11.64 1.77 -3.33
C PRO A 163 12.33 2.94 -2.63
N ARG A 164 12.08 4.18 -3.06
CA ARG A 164 12.68 5.39 -2.45
C ARG A 164 12.35 5.59 -0.97
N ILE A 165 11.23 5.03 -0.50
CA ILE A 165 10.78 5.13 0.90
C ILE A 165 11.56 4.20 1.82
N LEU A 166 12.03 3.06 1.30
CA LEU A 166 12.66 2.00 2.10
C LEU A 166 14.07 2.35 2.57
N SER A 167 14.74 3.30 1.91
CA SER A 167 16.10 3.75 2.25
C SER A 167 16.31 4.01 3.76
N VAL A 168 15.34 4.61 4.45
CA VAL A 168 15.46 4.93 5.88
C VAL A 168 15.29 3.71 6.78
N PHE A 169 14.44 2.76 6.41
CA PHE A 169 14.02 1.63 7.25
C PHE A 169 14.82 0.34 6.98
N THR A 170 15.37 0.20 5.78
CA THR A 170 16.09 -0.99 5.33
C THR A 170 17.36 -0.58 4.57
N PRO A 171 18.55 -1.14 4.89
CA PRO A 171 19.81 -0.82 4.20
C PRO A 171 19.94 -1.39 2.78
N TYR A 172 18.89 -1.33 1.96
CA TYR A 172 19.01 -1.74 0.56
C TYR A 172 19.88 -0.80 -0.27
N GLU A 173 20.07 0.43 0.19
CA GLU A 173 20.73 1.46 -0.59
C GLU A 173 22.19 1.69 -0.18
N SER A 174 23.03 1.83 -1.20
CA SER A 174 24.38 2.37 -1.06
C SER A 174 24.34 3.83 -0.61
N ILE A 175 25.24 4.25 0.30
CA ILE A 175 25.35 5.64 0.79
C ILE A 175 25.45 6.66 -0.36
N PHE A 176 25.97 6.25 -1.53
CA PHE A 176 26.09 7.12 -2.70
C PHE A 176 24.73 7.59 -3.26
N THR A 177 23.65 6.82 -3.08
CA THR A 177 22.31 7.20 -3.56
C THR A 177 21.81 8.48 -2.90
N LEU A 178 22.23 8.78 -1.67
CA LEU A 178 21.81 9.96 -0.91
C LEU A 178 22.25 11.28 -1.53
N SER A 179 23.26 11.25 -2.41
CA SER A 179 23.78 12.46 -3.07
C SER A 179 22.93 12.90 -4.28
N TYR A 180 22.10 12.02 -4.84
CA TYR A 180 21.30 12.31 -6.03
C TYR A 180 19.84 11.86 -5.96
N ILE A 181 19.46 11.04 -4.97
CA ILE A 181 18.06 10.67 -4.69
C ILE A 181 17.60 11.40 -3.43
N PRO A 182 16.60 12.29 -3.52
CA PRO A 182 16.02 12.92 -2.33
C PRO A 182 15.30 11.85 -1.48
N LEU A 183 15.64 11.80 -0.19
CA LEU A 183 14.96 10.94 0.76
C LEU A 183 13.48 11.28 0.79
N HIS A 184 12.67 10.24 0.96
CA HIS A 184 11.27 10.43 1.26
C HIS A 184 11.09 11.30 2.53
N MET A 185 10.08 12.16 2.56
CA MET A 185 9.84 13.19 3.60
C MET A 185 10.89 14.30 3.73
N SER A 186 11.98 14.31 2.97
CA SER A 186 12.97 15.40 3.03
C SER A 186 12.43 16.73 2.49
N HIS A 187 11.40 16.69 1.64
CA HIS A 187 10.92 17.82 0.86
C HIS A 187 11.98 18.42 -0.07
N ASN A 188 13.04 17.66 -0.38
CA ASN A 188 14.03 18.07 -1.37
C ASN A 188 13.50 17.85 -2.79
N PRO A 189 13.88 18.71 -3.76
CA PRO A 189 13.54 18.52 -5.18
C PRO A 189 14.31 17.34 -5.79
N GLY A 190 13.85 16.83 -6.94
CA GLY A 190 14.53 15.76 -7.67
C GLY A 190 16.00 16.07 -7.99
N LYS A 191 16.29 17.32 -8.39
CA LYS A 191 17.67 17.82 -8.56
C LYS A 191 18.09 18.61 -7.32
N MET A 192 18.85 17.97 -6.44
CA MET A 192 19.34 18.60 -5.20
C MET A 192 20.62 19.42 -5.40
N ASN A 193 20.66 20.61 -4.80
CA ASN A 193 21.90 21.38 -4.62
C ASN A 193 22.74 20.83 -3.46
N PHE A 194 23.94 21.38 -3.25
CA PHE A 194 24.89 20.87 -2.24
C PHE A 194 24.30 20.83 -0.82
N LEU A 195 23.66 21.91 -0.36
CA LEU A 195 23.07 21.97 0.98
C LEU A 195 21.90 21.00 1.15
N GLN A 196 21.08 20.83 0.10
CA GLN A 196 20.00 19.85 0.09
C GLN A 196 20.53 18.43 0.19
N ARG A 197 21.66 18.11 -0.47
CA ARG A 197 22.34 16.81 -0.34
C ARG A 197 22.87 16.58 1.07
N ILE A 198 23.49 17.60 1.70
CA ILE A 198 23.92 17.51 3.10
C ILE A 198 22.73 17.22 4.02
N LYS A 199 21.65 18.00 3.89
CA LYS A 199 20.40 17.78 4.64
C LYS A 199 19.88 16.35 4.42
N ASN A 200 19.91 15.88 3.16
CA ASN A 200 19.50 14.53 2.81
C ASN A 200 20.30 13.48 3.59
N THR A 201 21.63 13.58 3.58
CA THR A 201 22.51 12.66 4.30
C THR A 201 22.30 12.71 5.81
N ILE A 202 22.15 13.91 6.40
CA ILE A 202 21.88 14.05 7.85
C ILE A 202 20.54 13.40 8.21
N MET A 203 19.50 13.63 7.42
CA MET A 203 18.19 13.01 7.64
C MET A 203 18.25 11.48 7.55
N TYR A 204 19.03 10.93 6.61
CA TYR A 204 19.25 9.49 6.51
C TYR A 204 19.89 8.94 7.79
N ILE A 205 21.02 9.52 8.21
CA ILE A 205 21.77 9.06 9.39
C ILE A 205 20.88 9.15 10.63
N ALA A 206 20.19 10.28 10.83
CA ALA A 206 19.28 10.46 11.94
C ALA A 206 18.14 9.41 11.92
N GLY A 207 17.50 9.21 10.77
CA GLY A 207 16.44 8.21 10.62
C GLY A 207 16.92 6.79 10.94
N ARG A 208 18.14 6.43 10.53
CA ARG A 208 18.76 5.13 10.81
C ARG A 208 19.03 4.91 12.29
N LEU A 209 19.62 5.91 12.95
CA LEU A 209 19.88 5.84 14.39
C LEU A 209 18.60 5.75 15.19
N LEU A 210 17.56 6.49 14.80
CA LEU A 210 16.23 6.43 15.43
C LEU A 210 15.58 5.06 15.20
N PHE A 211 15.67 4.51 13.98
CA PHE A 211 15.16 3.17 13.70
C PHE A 211 15.83 2.12 14.59
N ASP A 212 17.16 2.17 14.72
CA ASP A 212 17.90 1.23 15.56
C ASP A 212 17.58 1.37 17.05
N ALA A 213 17.49 2.60 17.54
CA ALA A 213 17.20 2.85 18.94
C ALA A 213 15.78 2.43 19.35
N PHE A 214 14.79 2.64 18.47
CA PHE A 214 13.37 2.51 18.83
C PHE A 214 12.66 1.28 18.24
N LEU A 215 13.18 0.66 17.18
CA LEU A 215 12.57 -0.54 16.59
C LEU A 215 13.48 -1.76 16.74
N THR A 216 14.73 -1.70 16.26
CA THR A 216 15.63 -2.85 16.23
C THR A 216 15.76 -3.55 17.57
N ARG A 217 15.96 -2.80 18.67
CA ARG A 217 16.06 -3.35 20.04
C ARG A 217 14.85 -4.18 20.48
N HIS A 218 13.63 -3.76 20.10
CA HIS A 218 12.42 -4.49 20.49
C HIS A 218 12.37 -5.88 19.83
N PHE A 219 12.80 -5.97 18.58
CA PHE A 219 12.78 -7.21 17.82
C PHE A 219 13.99 -8.10 18.14
N ASP A 220 15.17 -7.54 18.43
CA ASP A 220 16.31 -8.29 18.97
C ASP A 220 15.94 -8.98 20.29
N HIS A 221 15.25 -8.28 21.18
CA HIS A 221 14.77 -8.87 22.43
C HIS A 221 13.78 -10.01 22.19
N LEU A 222 12.88 -9.88 21.21
CA LEU A 222 11.98 -10.98 20.83
C LEU A 222 12.76 -12.18 20.27
N LYS A 223 13.78 -11.95 19.43
CA LYS A 223 14.65 -13.02 18.92
C LYS A 223 15.31 -13.80 20.05
N GLN A 224 15.85 -13.10 21.04
CA GLN A 224 16.44 -13.73 22.24
C GLN A 224 15.38 -14.50 23.04
N LYS A 225 14.24 -13.87 23.34
CA LYS A 225 13.16 -14.45 24.14
C LYS A 225 12.59 -15.74 23.55
N TYR A 226 12.40 -15.79 22.23
CA TYR A 226 11.83 -16.95 21.52
C TYR A 226 12.89 -17.86 20.90
N ASN A 227 14.17 -17.63 21.17
CA ASN A 227 15.30 -18.38 20.61
C ASN A 227 15.27 -18.48 19.07
N ILE A 228 14.92 -17.37 18.40
CA ILE A 228 14.85 -17.28 16.94
C ILE A 228 16.18 -16.71 16.45
N ARG A 229 17.12 -17.59 16.06
CA ARG A 229 18.46 -17.20 15.56
C ARG A 229 19.07 -16.03 16.36
N PRO A 230 19.20 -16.17 17.70
CA PRO A 230 19.61 -15.07 18.58
C PRO A 230 21.02 -14.55 18.30
N GLU A 231 21.84 -15.31 17.56
CA GLU A 231 23.17 -14.94 17.09
C GLU A 231 23.15 -13.88 15.98
N ARG A 232 22.02 -13.70 15.28
CA ARG A 232 21.85 -12.70 14.21
C ARG A 232 21.10 -11.49 14.75
N SER A 233 21.51 -10.29 14.36
CA SER A 233 20.73 -9.10 14.68
C SER A 233 19.43 -9.06 13.87
N PHE A 234 18.42 -8.36 14.37
CA PHE A 234 17.18 -8.08 13.63
C PHE A 234 17.46 -7.37 12.30
N ARG A 235 18.50 -6.52 12.27
CA ARG A 235 18.94 -5.85 11.05
C ARG A 235 19.44 -6.83 10.00
N ASP A 236 20.16 -7.88 10.40
CA ASP A 236 20.59 -8.94 9.47
C ASP A 236 19.39 -9.72 8.93
N SER A 237 18.37 -9.94 9.76
CA SER A 237 17.13 -10.60 9.35
C SER A 237 16.31 -9.74 8.38
N LEU A 238 16.26 -8.42 8.59
CA LEU A 238 15.62 -7.47 7.66
C LEU A 238 16.24 -7.52 6.26
N MET A 239 17.55 -7.73 6.18
CA MET A 239 18.27 -7.82 4.90
C MET A 239 18.21 -9.20 4.25
N ASP A 240 17.80 -10.23 5.01
CA ASP A 240 17.67 -11.60 4.52
C ASP A 240 16.33 -11.76 3.79
N THR A 241 16.32 -11.35 2.52
CA THR A 241 15.19 -11.54 1.60
C THR A 241 15.70 -11.96 0.22
N GLU A 242 14.97 -12.87 -0.41
CA GLU A 242 15.28 -13.38 -1.75
C GLU A 242 14.81 -12.42 -2.87
N LEU A 243 13.73 -11.68 -2.60
CA LEU A 243 13.03 -10.85 -3.58
C LEU A 243 12.18 -9.80 -2.87
N THR A 244 12.19 -8.57 -3.37
CA THR A 244 11.29 -7.51 -2.90
C THR A 244 10.37 -7.06 -4.03
N LEU A 245 9.08 -7.15 -3.79
CA LEU A 245 8.00 -6.75 -4.69
C LEU A 245 7.50 -5.35 -4.30
N PHE A 246 7.58 -4.39 -5.21
CA PHE A 246 7.16 -3.01 -4.95
C PHE A 246 5.89 -2.67 -5.70
N LEU A 247 4.90 -2.14 -4.98
CA LEU A 247 3.73 -1.49 -5.55
C LEU A 247 4.12 -0.13 -6.14
N ALA A 248 4.83 -0.16 -7.26
CA ALA A 248 5.35 0.99 -7.99
C ALA A 248 5.49 0.67 -9.49
N ASP A 249 5.61 1.71 -10.32
CA ASP A 249 5.70 1.61 -11.77
C ASP A 249 6.62 2.68 -12.34
N PHE A 250 7.44 2.33 -13.34
CA PHE A 250 8.36 3.26 -14.00
C PHE A 250 7.66 4.47 -14.65
N ALA A 251 6.38 4.34 -15.02
CA ALA A 251 5.60 5.42 -15.62
C ALA A 251 5.33 6.59 -14.67
N VAL A 252 5.40 6.37 -13.35
CA VAL A 252 5.06 7.38 -12.32
C VAL A 252 6.20 7.63 -11.33
N GLU A 253 7.25 6.81 -11.38
CA GLU A 253 8.39 6.93 -10.50
C GLU A 253 9.49 7.83 -11.07
N TYR A 254 10.26 8.43 -10.18
CA TYR A 254 11.51 9.08 -10.56
C TYR A 254 12.52 8.04 -11.04
N SER A 255 13.45 8.40 -11.93
CA SER A 255 14.51 7.47 -12.35
C SER A 255 15.52 7.24 -11.22
N TYR A 256 15.70 5.99 -10.79
CA TYR A 256 16.73 5.60 -9.84
C TYR A 256 17.21 4.16 -10.07
N PRO A 257 18.40 3.78 -9.57
CA PRO A 257 18.92 2.43 -9.69
C PRO A 257 18.05 1.42 -8.93
N ILE A 258 17.72 0.30 -9.59
CA ILE A 258 16.94 -0.79 -9.01
C ILE A 258 17.83 -2.04 -8.96
N LEU A 259 17.86 -2.71 -7.80
CA LEU A 259 18.61 -3.94 -7.62
C LEU A 259 17.96 -5.11 -8.40
N PRO A 260 18.71 -6.12 -8.85
CA PRO A 260 18.14 -7.26 -9.59
C PRO A 260 17.00 -7.99 -8.85
N GLY A 261 17.11 -8.09 -7.52
CA GLY A 261 16.10 -8.67 -6.62
C GLY A 261 14.90 -7.77 -6.33
N PHE A 262 14.84 -6.57 -6.91
CA PHE A 262 13.70 -5.66 -6.78
C PHE A 262 12.81 -5.76 -8.02
N LYS A 263 11.52 -6.04 -7.81
CA LYS A 263 10.53 -6.12 -8.88
C LYS A 263 9.42 -5.11 -8.65
N LEU A 264 9.25 -4.23 -9.62
CA LEU A 264 8.11 -3.32 -9.66
C LEU A 264 6.92 -4.11 -10.22
N ILE A 265 5.87 -4.28 -9.43
CA ILE A 265 4.69 -5.08 -9.81
C ILE A 265 3.48 -4.22 -10.18
N GLY A 266 3.71 -2.91 -10.39
CA GLY A 266 2.67 -1.97 -10.79
C GLY A 266 1.55 -1.85 -9.75
N PRO A 267 0.46 -1.16 -10.10
CA PRO A 267 -0.70 -1.05 -9.22
C PRO A 267 -1.60 -2.29 -9.27
N LEU A 268 -1.50 -3.13 -8.25
CA LEU A 268 -2.27 -4.38 -8.12
C LEU A 268 -3.78 -4.20 -7.93
N ASN A 269 -4.22 -3.01 -7.53
CA ASN A 269 -5.62 -2.79 -7.12
C ASN A 269 -6.55 -2.38 -8.26
N ILE A 270 -6.03 -2.27 -9.48
CA ILE A 270 -6.82 -1.92 -10.65
C ILE A 270 -7.71 -3.11 -10.99
N GLN A 271 -8.98 -2.82 -11.26
CA GLN A 271 -9.97 -3.82 -11.66
C GLN A 271 -10.53 -3.45 -13.02
N PRO A 272 -11.05 -4.42 -13.78
CA PRO A 272 -11.81 -4.14 -15.00
C PRO A 272 -12.89 -3.10 -14.71
N VAL A 273 -13.05 -2.15 -15.63
CA VAL A 273 -14.04 -1.08 -15.52
C VAL A 273 -15.43 -1.71 -15.45
N LYS A 274 -16.19 -1.34 -14.41
CA LYS A 274 -17.59 -1.72 -14.26
C LYS A 274 -18.46 -0.52 -14.64
N PRO A 275 -19.63 -0.74 -15.27
CA PRO A 275 -20.60 0.33 -15.48
C PRO A 275 -20.92 1.04 -14.17
N LEU A 276 -21.11 2.35 -14.24
CA LEU A 276 -21.53 3.12 -13.08
C LEU A 276 -22.98 2.74 -12.70
N PRO A 277 -23.32 2.74 -11.41
CA PRO A 277 -24.70 2.68 -10.97
C PRO A 277 -25.55 3.76 -11.68
N PRO A 278 -26.81 3.47 -12.06
CA PRO A 278 -27.63 4.40 -12.86
C PRO A 278 -27.79 5.80 -12.25
N ASP A 279 -27.87 5.89 -10.93
CA ASP A 279 -27.97 7.14 -10.19
C ASP A 279 -26.67 7.96 -10.21
N LEU A 280 -25.51 7.30 -10.10
CA LEU A 280 -24.21 7.95 -10.23
C LEU A 280 -23.95 8.38 -11.68
N GLN A 281 -24.33 7.54 -12.64
CA GLN A 281 -24.27 7.86 -14.07
C GLN A 281 -25.13 9.09 -14.37
N GLN A 282 -26.38 9.12 -13.91
CA GLN A 282 -27.27 10.28 -14.09
C GLN A 282 -26.71 11.56 -13.45
N LEU A 283 -26.10 11.46 -12.26
CA LEU A 283 -25.48 12.61 -11.60
C LEU A 283 -24.31 13.16 -12.44
N ILE A 284 -23.47 12.26 -12.94
CA ILE A 284 -22.33 12.60 -13.80
C ILE A 284 -22.80 13.21 -15.11
N ASP A 285 -23.73 12.56 -15.81
CA ASP A 285 -24.25 13.03 -17.10
C ASP A 285 -24.93 14.40 -16.99
N SER A 286 -25.57 14.67 -15.86
CA SER A 286 -26.21 15.96 -15.58
C SER A 286 -25.24 17.05 -15.11
N SER A 287 -23.93 16.78 -15.04
CA SER A 287 -22.93 17.76 -14.56
C SER A 287 -22.60 18.87 -15.55
N GLY A 288 -23.06 18.75 -16.81
CA GLY A 288 -22.88 19.79 -17.83
C GLY A 288 -21.41 20.13 -18.10
N ASP A 289 -21.17 21.36 -18.56
CA ASP A 289 -19.84 21.83 -18.96
C ASP A 289 -18.91 22.12 -17.77
N ASP A 290 -19.47 22.36 -16.57
CA ASP A 290 -18.70 22.60 -15.35
C ASP A 290 -18.02 21.32 -14.84
N GLY A 291 -18.60 20.15 -15.12
CA GLY A 291 -18.09 18.83 -14.71
C GLY A 291 -18.42 18.48 -13.26
N PHE A 292 -17.79 17.41 -12.77
CA PHE A 292 -17.96 16.94 -11.39
C PHE A 292 -16.61 16.77 -10.69
N ILE A 293 -16.67 16.58 -9.37
CA ILE A 293 -15.54 16.35 -8.48
C ILE A 293 -15.85 15.13 -7.63
N ILE A 294 -14.93 14.18 -7.57
CA ILE A 294 -15.01 13.07 -6.61
C ILE A 294 -14.12 13.39 -5.40
N VAL A 295 -14.67 13.28 -4.20
CA VAL A 295 -13.93 13.46 -2.94
C VAL A 295 -13.92 12.15 -2.17
N SER A 296 -12.72 11.71 -1.76
CA SER A 296 -12.58 10.59 -0.83
C SER A 296 -11.36 10.75 0.07
N PHE A 297 -11.58 10.56 1.37
CA PHE A 297 -10.52 10.65 2.39
C PHE A 297 -9.93 9.29 2.79
N GLY A 298 -10.32 8.20 2.12
CA GLY A 298 -9.98 6.84 2.57
C GLY A 298 -10.73 6.47 3.86
N SER A 299 -10.64 5.20 4.29
CA SER A 299 -11.35 4.71 5.48
C SER A 299 -10.84 5.33 6.78
N ASN A 300 -9.52 5.49 6.89
CA ASN A 300 -8.89 5.87 8.15
C ASN A 300 -9.15 7.35 8.50
N VAL A 301 -9.00 8.27 7.55
CA VAL A 301 -9.29 9.68 7.83
C VAL A 301 -10.79 9.91 7.92
N ALA A 302 -11.60 9.24 7.09
CA ALA A 302 -13.05 9.39 7.16
C ALA A 302 -13.63 8.97 8.52
N SER A 303 -13.04 7.99 9.22
CA SER A 303 -13.52 7.54 10.52
C SER A 303 -13.28 8.52 11.67
N VAL A 304 -12.41 9.52 11.47
CA VAL A 304 -11.99 10.49 12.51
C VAL A 304 -12.30 11.94 12.13
N LEU A 305 -13.02 12.17 11.02
CA LEU A 305 -13.55 13.48 10.68
C LEU A 305 -14.71 13.82 11.63
N ASP A 306 -14.54 14.91 12.37
CA ASP A 306 -15.57 15.51 13.21
C ASP A 306 -16.58 16.31 12.39
N LYS A 307 -17.76 16.51 12.98
CA LYS A 307 -18.87 17.22 12.34
C LYS A 307 -18.45 18.60 11.84
N ASP A 308 -17.69 19.36 12.63
CA ASP A 308 -17.26 20.72 12.27
C ASP A 308 -16.42 20.74 10.98
N LYS A 309 -15.46 19.81 10.84
CA LYS A 309 -14.68 19.72 9.59
C LYS A 309 -15.54 19.25 8.43
N VAL A 310 -16.50 18.36 8.67
CA VAL A 310 -17.44 17.90 7.63
C VAL A 310 -18.31 19.06 7.14
N ASP A 311 -18.85 19.85 8.07
CA ASP A 311 -19.73 20.98 7.76
C ASP A 311 -18.97 22.08 7.01
N ILE A 312 -17.74 22.42 7.43
CA ILE A 312 -16.86 23.37 6.71
C ILE A 312 -16.57 22.89 5.29
N MET A 313 -16.25 21.59 5.11
CA MET A 313 -15.98 21.04 3.78
C MET A 313 -17.24 21.02 2.92
N ALA A 314 -18.39 20.66 3.47
CA ALA A 314 -19.67 20.66 2.76
C ALA A 314 -20.05 22.07 2.30
N GLU A 315 -19.86 23.08 3.14
CA GLU A 315 -20.08 24.48 2.77
C GLU A 315 -19.13 24.92 1.65
N ALA A 316 -17.85 24.59 1.74
CA ALA A 316 -16.87 24.90 0.71
C ALA A 316 -17.20 24.20 -0.62
N PHE A 317 -17.62 22.94 -0.58
CA PHE A 317 -18.05 22.18 -1.75
C PHE A 317 -19.32 22.76 -2.37
N GLY A 318 -20.27 23.23 -1.56
CA GLY A 318 -21.51 23.86 -2.03
C GLY A 318 -21.31 25.18 -2.77
N ARG A 319 -20.14 25.81 -2.65
CA ARG A 319 -19.78 27.03 -3.39
C ARG A 319 -19.13 26.76 -4.75
N LEU A 320 -18.83 25.49 -5.07
CA LEU A 320 -18.25 25.10 -6.36
C LEU A 320 -19.35 25.02 -7.43
N LYS A 321 -18.97 25.32 -8.68
CA LYS A 321 -19.85 25.15 -9.84
C LYS A 321 -20.01 23.67 -10.23
N GLN A 322 -19.00 22.87 -9.92
CA GLN A 322 -18.97 21.43 -10.16
C GLN A 322 -19.91 20.68 -9.20
N LYS A 323 -20.50 19.58 -9.69
CA LYS A 323 -21.17 18.62 -8.80
C LYS A 323 -20.13 17.85 -7.99
N VAL A 324 -20.35 17.71 -6.67
CA VAL A 324 -19.40 17.02 -5.79
C VAL A 324 -19.97 15.68 -5.33
N VAL A 325 -19.29 14.59 -5.68
CA VAL A 325 -19.58 13.23 -5.20
C VAL A 325 -18.61 12.91 -4.07
N TRP A 326 -19.08 12.95 -2.83
CA TRP A 326 -18.24 12.75 -1.65
C TRP A 326 -18.55 11.44 -0.93
N ARG A 327 -17.53 10.58 -0.79
CA ARG A 327 -17.60 9.37 0.04
C ARG A 327 -17.31 9.70 1.51
N LEU A 328 -18.35 9.63 2.35
CA LEU A 328 -18.31 9.79 3.81
C LEU A 328 -18.53 8.45 4.55
N GLN A 329 -18.02 8.31 5.78
CA GLN A 329 -18.19 7.11 6.61
C GLN A 329 -19.13 7.40 7.80
N GLY A 330 -20.24 6.66 7.90
CA GLY A 330 -21.14 6.66 9.06
C GLY A 330 -22.24 7.75 9.09
N ARG A 331 -23.46 7.29 9.42
CA ARG A 331 -24.79 7.96 9.49
C ARG A 331 -25.29 8.61 8.19
N ASN A 332 -26.53 8.24 7.85
CA ASN A 332 -27.43 8.91 6.92
C ASN A 332 -27.61 10.39 7.32
N VAL A 333 -26.61 11.22 7.06
CA VAL A 333 -26.75 12.67 7.15
C VAL A 333 -27.01 13.13 5.73
N LEU A 334 -28.29 13.06 5.35
CA LEU A 334 -28.84 13.96 4.35
C LEU A 334 -28.78 15.37 4.95
N THR A 335 -27.62 16.00 4.96
CA THR A 335 -27.56 17.45 5.10
C THR A 335 -28.11 18.01 3.80
N ARG A 336 -29.39 18.40 3.84
CA ARG A 336 -29.97 19.32 2.86
C ARG A 336 -29.14 20.60 2.89
N VAL A 337 -28.11 20.66 2.06
CA VAL A 337 -27.62 21.94 1.58
C VAL A 337 -28.69 22.43 0.61
N HIS A 338 -29.20 23.64 0.83
CA HIS A 338 -30.18 24.29 -0.03
C HIS A 338 -29.60 24.53 -1.43
N CYS A 339 -29.62 23.46 -2.23
CA CYS A 339 -29.55 23.34 -3.68
C CYS A 339 -29.19 21.86 -3.93
N GLY A 340 -30.12 21.11 -4.51
CA GLY A 340 -30.07 19.64 -4.50
C GLY A 340 -28.77 19.07 -5.09
N CYS A 341 -28.07 18.26 -4.30
CA CYS A 341 -27.37 17.01 -4.67
C CYS A 341 -26.20 16.73 -3.71
N ALA A 342 -26.48 16.07 -2.59
CA ALA A 342 -25.50 15.25 -1.89
C ALA A 342 -26.21 13.95 -1.48
N ARG A 343 -25.82 12.82 -2.08
CA ARG A 343 -26.35 11.49 -1.73
C ARG A 343 -25.22 10.61 -1.20
N TYR A 344 -25.56 9.88 -0.15
CA TYR A 344 -24.71 8.89 0.48
C TYR A 344 -24.70 7.59 -0.32
N TYR A 345 -23.52 7.07 -0.66
CA TYR A 345 -23.36 5.78 -1.34
C TYR A 345 -22.44 4.85 -0.53
N PRO A 346 -22.96 3.75 0.03
CA PRO A 346 -22.12 2.76 0.69
C PRO A 346 -21.36 1.92 -0.36
N GLY A 347 -20.02 1.93 -0.29
CA GLY A 347 -19.20 0.81 -0.76
C GLY A 347 -18.80 0.73 -2.24
N TYR A 348 -18.73 1.83 -3.00
CA TYR A 348 -18.36 1.76 -4.43
C TYR A 348 -16.94 2.22 -4.76
N THR A 349 -16.31 1.47 -5.68
CA THR A 349 -15.06 1.77 -6.36
C THR A 349 -15.37 1.83 -7.86
N ALA A 350 -15.49 3.04 -8.41
CA ALA A 350 -15.50 3.30 -9.85
C ALA A 350 -15.00 4.74 -10.07
N ILE A 351 -14.06 4.95 -11.00
CA ILE A 351 -13.44 6.26 -11.28
C ILE A 351 -13.41 6.51 -12.80
N LEU A 352 -14.09 7.59 -13.26
CA LEU A 352 -13.68 8.64 -14.23
C LEU A 352 -14.90 9.43 -14.83
N PRO A 353 -14.81 10.72 -15.25
CA PRO A 353 -13.68 11.66 -15.17
C PRO A 353 -13.90 13.08 -14.58
N VAL A 354 -12.76 13.71 -14.27
CA VAL A 354 -12.47 15.12 -13.90
C VAL A 354 -12.50 15.44 -12.39
N ILE A 355 -11.40 16.07 -11.96
CA ILE A 355 -10.97 16.52 -10.62
C ILE A 355 -11.33 15.59 -9.45
N THR A 356 -10.36 14.77 -9.01
CA THR A 356 -10.50 13.93 -7.81
C THR A 356 -9.75 14.56 -6.65
N LYS A 357 -10.39 14.86 -5.52
CA LYS A 357 -9.67 15.15 -4.27
C LYS A 357 -9.48 13.83 -3.53
N VAL A 358 -8.28 13.24 -3.64
CA VAL A 358 -7.95 11.91 -3.09
C VAL A 358 -6.96 12.06 -1.95
N HIS A 359 -7.23 11.36 -0.84
CA HIS A 359 -6.23 11.13 0.19
C HIS A 359 -5.18 10.14 -0.31
N CYS A 360 -3.91 10.56 -0.37
CA CYS A 360 -2.83 9.77 -0.98
C CYS A 360 -2.44 8.54 -0.14
N ASP A 361 -3.26 7.50 -0.04
CA ASP A 361 -2.70 6.17 0.24
C ASP A 361 -2.21 5.54 -1.07
N SER A 362 -1.23 4.63 -1.01
CA SER A 362 -0.69 3.98 -2.21
C SER A 362 -1.77 3.21 -2.99
N THR A 363 -2.84 2.81 -2.31
CA THR A 363 -3.96 2.06 -2.92
C THR A 363 -4.93 2.93 -3.73
N SER A 364 -5.05 4.22 -3.43
CA SER A 364 -5.95 5.19 -4.10
C SER A 364 -5.18 6.11 -5.05
N TYR A 365 -3.86 6.22 -4.89
CA TYR A 365 -2.96 7.03 -5.70
C TYR A 365 -2.84 6.52 -7.16
N TYR A 366 -2.47 5.24 -7.34
CA TYR A 366 -2.20 4.71 -8.68
C TYR A 366 -3.43 4.59 -9.60
N PRO A 367 -4.64 4.27 -9.11
CA PRO A 367 -5.84 4.29 -9.96
C PRO A 367 -6.14 5.67 -10.58
N GLY A 368 -5.78 6.77 -9.91
CA GLY A 368 -6.00 8.13 -10.41
C GLY A 368 -5.10 8.52 -11.60
N TYR A 369 -3.90 7.94 -11.70
CA TYR A 369 -2.94 8.20 -12.78
C TYR A 369 -3.33 7.51 -14.08
N ASN A 370 -3.69 6.22 -14.02
CA ASN A 370 -4.13 5.47 -15.21
C ASN A 370 -5.46 5.99 -15.78
N ALA A 371 -6.18 6.74 -14.97
CA ALA A 371 -7.41 7.39 -15.34
C ALA A 371 -7.19 8.77 -16.02
N ILE A 372 -6.01 9.39 -15.91
CA ILE A 372 -5.76 10.78 -16.33
C ILE A 372 -6.72 11.76 -15.63
N VAL A 373 -6.95 11.60 -14.32
CA VAL A 373 -7.73 12.59 -13.54
C VAL A 373 -6.79 13.58 -12.83
N PRO A 374 -7.04 14.90 -12.92
CA PRO A 374 -6.36 15.84 -12.05
C PRO A 374 -6.66 15.56 -10.58
N VAL A 375 -5.65 15.18 -9.80
CA VAL A 375 -5.81 14.95 -8.36
C VAL A 375 -5.51 16.22 -7.57
N ILE A 376 -6.47 16.69 -6.77
CA ILE A 376 -6.23 17.68 -5.71
C ILE A 376 -5.82 16.90 -4.46
N THR A 377 -4.58 17.07 -4.02
CA THR A 377 -4.08 16.37 -2.84
C THR A 377 -4.22 17.21 -1.59
N GLN A 378 -4.83 16.66 -0.54
CA GLN A 378 -4.78 17.22 0.82
C GLN A 378 -3.92 16.30 1.69
N GLY A 379 -2.72 16.77 2.04
CA GLY A 379 -1.78 15.97 2.82
C GLY A 379 -2.17 15.91 4.30
N ALA A 380 -2.52 14.72 4.79
CA ALA A 380 -2.21 14.36 6.18
C ALA A 380 -0.73 13.93 6.24
N LEU A 381 -0.11 14.03 7.41
CA LEU A 381 1.32 14.31 7.60
C LEU A 381 2.35 13.42 6.88
N GLN A 382 1.99 12.24 6.39
CA GLN A 382 2.85 11.33 5.61
C GLN A 382 2.90 11.66 4.10
N LEU A 383 2.03 12.58 3.65
CA LEU A 383 1.65 12.73 2.23
C LEU A 383 1.88 14.12 1.66
N LYS A 384 2.44 15.04 2.46
CA LYS A 384 2.82 16.38 1.98
C LYS A 384 3.88 16.30 0.89
N THR A 385 4.83 15.37 0.97
CA THR A 385 5.85 15.15 -0.06
C THR A 385 5.30 14.53 -1.35
N SER A 386 4.37 13.58 -1.27
CA SER A 386 3.70 13.04 -2.46
C SER A 386 2.81 14.10 -3.12
N ALA A 387 2.08 14.89 -2.31
CA ALA A 387 1.33 16.06 -2.77
C ALA A 387 2.21 17.13 -3.42
N LEU A 388 3.40 17.40 -2.85
CA LEU A 388 4.40 18.34 -3.39
C LEU A 388 5.05 17.82 -4.68
N ALA A 389 5.41 16.54 -4.75
CA ALA A 389 5.93 15.92 -5.97
C ALA A 389 4.91 16.05 -7.12
N ILE A 390 3.62 15.89 -6.84
CA ILE A 390 2.53 16.03 -7.81
C ILE A 390 2.31 17.51 -8.21
N THR A 391 2.39 18.45 -7.27
CA THR A 391 2.23 19.89 -7.57
C THR A 391 3.39 20.44 -8.40
N TRP A 392 4.61 19.92 -8.24
CA TRP A 392 5.77 20.33 -9.04
C TRP A 392 5.79 19.76 -10.47
N TYR A 393 5.21 18.57 -10.70
CA TYR A 393 5.05 18.04 -12.07
C TYR A 393 3.98 18.78 -12.88
N LYS A 394 3.16 19.65 -12.25
CA LYS A 394 2.03 20.37 -12.87
C LYS A 394 2.18 21.89 -12.90
N SER A 395 3.37 22.40 -13.24
CA SER A 395 3.50 23.81 -13.65
C SER A 395 3.03 24.06 -15.09
N TYR A 396 2.54 23.05 -15.82
CA TYR A 396 1.84 23.23 -17.09
C TYR A 396 0.34 23.11 -16.86
N TRP A 397 -0.34 24.25 -16.88
CA TRP A 397 -1.79 24.34 -17.02
C TRP A 397 -2.20 23.79 -18.40
N ILE A 398 -2.53 22.51 -18.48
CA ILE A 398 -3.23 21.99 -19.68
C ILE A 398 -4.73 22.13 -19.41
N VAL A 399 -5.31 23.19 -19.97
CA VAL A 399 -6.76 23.36 -20.11
C VAL A 399 -7.23 22.38 -21.18
N LEU A 400 -7.72 21.20 -20.79
CA LEU A 400 -8.39 20.30 -21.73
C LEU A 400 -9.85 20.72 -21.87
N ARG A 401 -10.16 21.43 -22.96
CA ARG A 401 -11.52 21.66 -23.45
C ARG A 401 -12.11 20.31 -23.89
N SER A 402 -13.31 20.01 -23.43
CA SER A 402 -14.10 18.85 -23.87
C SER A 402 -14.21 18.84 -25.39
N LEU A 403 -13.59 17.86 -26.04
CA LEU A 403 -13.85 17.54 -27.44
C LEU A 403 -14.64 16.23 -27.46
N LYS A 404 -15.92 16.36 -27.82
CA LYS A 404 -16.83 15.24 -28.09
C LYS A 404 -16.36 14.49 -29.34
N SER A 405 -15.64 13.38 -29.18
CA SER A 405 -15.71 12.28 -30.15
C SER A 405 -15.17 10.98 -29.57
N SER A 406 -15.97 9.94 -29.76
CA SER A 406 -15.77 8.54 -29.42
C SER A 406 -14.45 7.98 -29.98
N ASN A 407 -13.79 7.13 -29.18
CA ASN A 407 -12.56 6.37 -29.48
C ASN A 407 -11.28 7.20 -29.59
N ILE A 408 -10.59 7.34 -28.46
CA ILE A 408 -9.18 7.74 -28.42
C ILE A 408 -8.39 6.62 -27.75
N VAL A 409 -7.61 5.88 -28.53
CA VAL A 409 -6.45 5.12 -28.07
C VAL A 409 -5.27 6.07 -28.18
N LEU A 410 -4.78 6.60 -27.06
CA LEU A 410 -3.54 7.40 -27.05
C LEU A 410 -2.37 6.49 -26.66
N GLY A 411 -1.56 6.14 -27.66
CA GLY A 411 -0.22 5.61 -27.44
C GLY A 411 0.74 6.73 -27.06
N PHE A 412 1.53 6.53 -26.00
CA PHE A 412 2.61 7.43 -25.64
C PHE A 412 3.73 7.31 -26.69
N ARG A 413 3.88 8.31 -27.56
CA ARG A 413 5.08 8.46 -28.42
C ARG A 413 6.02 9.46 -27.73
N TYR A 414 7.10 8.96 -27.16
CA TYR A 414 8.18 9.82 -26.66
C TYR A 414 9.12 10.13 -27.82
N GLU A 415 9.10 11.35 -28.33
CA GLU A 415 10.19 11.88 -29.15
C GLU A 415 11.26 12.45 -28.21
N CYS A 416 12.40 11.76 -28.14
CA CYS A 416 13.61 12.27 -27.49
C CYS A 416 14.27 13.31 -28.40
N THR A 417 14.07 14.59 -28.12
CA THR A 417 14.97 15.63 -28.64
C THR A 417 16.05 15.91 -27.61
N TYR A 418 17.28 15.49 -27.94
CA TYR A 418 18.51 15.85 -27.26
C TYR A 418 18.80 17.34 -27.45
N PHE A 419 19.06 18.06 -26.36
CA PHE A 419 19.96 19.21 -26.32
C PHE A 419 20.67 19.28 -24.97
#